data_AF-A0A8C3UMJ9-F1
#
_entry.id   AF-A0A8C3UMJ9-F1
#
_cell.length_a   1.000
_cell.length_b   1.000
_cell.length_c   1.000
_cell.angle_alpha   90.00
_cell.angle_beta   90.00
_cell.angle_gamma   90.00
#
_symmetry.space_group_name_H-M   'P 1'
#
loop_
_entity.id
_entity.type
_entity.pdbx_description
1 polymer ?
#
loop_
_entity_poly.entity_id
_entity_poly.type
_entity_poly.pdbx_seq_one_letter_code
_entity_poly.pdbx_strand_id
1 'polypeptide(L)'
;MALLALTLALLAMTVATRIIKEKPLDMALDSFDDQYQGCGPAMKEALPALHRSEFQKNPRFAKYWSAAVAEWQKLGSPVSPLSSSDQAIAIRAYTSILLHVYFNDKVRTLLWGQALCAGCWWVGHPMAPPDPLSHPVTLYPMAPISCVAPSPCYGHP
;
A
#
# COMPACT_ATOMS: atom_id res chain seq x y z
N MET A 1 60.49 0.27 6.24
CA MET A 1 59.64 -0.51 5.30
C MET A 1 58.56 -1.31 5.99
N ALA A 2 58.86 -2.08 7.05
CA ALA A 2 57.87 -2.94 7.73
C ALA A 2 56.69 -2.17 8.36
N LEU A 3 56.95 -1.03 9.01
CA LEU A 3 55.90 -0.21 9.64
C LEU A 3 54.92 0.37 8.61
N LEU A 4 55.44 0.80 7.47
CA LEU A 4 54.65 1.36 6.37
C LEU A 4 53.74 0.28 5.75
N ALA A 5 54.29 -0.91 5.52
CA ALA A 5 53.53 -2.07 5.04
C ALA A 5 52.42 -2.48 6.03
N LEU A 6 52.70 -2.47 7.34
CA LEU A 6 51.70 -2.75 8.37
C LEU A 6 50.57 -1.71 8.38
N THR A 7 50.92 -0.42 8.30
CA THR A 7 49.91 0.65 8.26
C THR A 7 49.04 0.58 7.01
N LEU A 8 49.62 0.26 5.85
CA LEU A 8 48.88 0.10 4.60
C LEU A 8 47.96 -1.13 4.64
N ALA A 9 48.40 -2.23 5.25
CA ALA A 9 47.59 -3.43 5.43
C ALA A 9 46.40 -3.18 6.37
N LEU A 10 46.60 -2.47 7.48
CA LEU A 10 45.53 -2.08 8.42
C LEU A 10 44.53 -1.14 7.74
N LEU A 11 45.00 -0.14 6.99
CA LEU A 11 44.15 0.76 6.20
C LEU A 11 43.31 -0.01 5.17
N ALA A 12 43.92 -0.94 4.43
CA ALA A 12 43.21 -1.78 3.47
C ALA A 12 42.12 -2.65 4.13
N MET A 13 42.39 -3.22 5.31
CA MET A 13 41.39 -3.98 6.08
C MET A 13 40.25 -3.07 6.59
N THR A 14 40.56 -1.86 7.06
CA THR A 14 39.52 -0.90 7.51
C THR A 14 38.67 -0.37 6.35
N VAL A 15 39.25 -0.15 5.16
CA VAL A 15 38.50 0.25 3.95
C VAL A 15 37.63 -0.89 3.43
N ALA A 16 38.04 -2.15 3.65
CA ALA A 16 37.30 -3.34 3.23
C ALA A 16 36.19 -3.77 4.20
N THR A 17 36.04 -3.12 5.37
CA THR A 17 35.00 -3.48 6.34
C THR A 17 33.65 -2.94 5.86
N ARG A 18 33.00 -3.66 4.94
CA ARG A 18 31.59 -3.43 4.62
C ARG A 18 30.78 -3.79 5.87
N ILE A 19 30.10 -2.80 6.44
CA ILE A 19 29.10 -3.05 7.47
C ILE A 19 27.97 -3.86 6.82
N ILE A 20 27.96 -5.17 7.07
CA ILE A 20 26.84 -6.03 6.71
C ILE A 20 25.72 -5.69 7.68
N LYS A 21 24.65 -5.07 7.16
CA LYS A 21 23.44 -4.89 7.95
C LYS A 21 22.71 -6.22 8.01
N GLU A 22 22.86 -6.92 9.13
CA GLU A 22 22.06 -8.10 9.42
C GLU A 22 20.58 -7.70 9.55
N LYS A 23 19.71 -8.50 8.93
CA LYS A 23 18.27 -8.42 9.11
C LYS A 23 17.79 -9.81 9.49
N PRO A 24 17.28 -10.03 10.72
CA PRO A 24 16.70 -11.32 11.07
C PRO A 24 15.49 -11.60 10.18
N LEU A 25 15.32 -12.85 9.79
CA LEU A 25 14.10 -13.31 9.13
C LEU A 25 13.05 -13.58 10.21
N ASP A 26 11.83 -13.12 9.98
CA ASP A 26 10.67 -13.33 10.84
C ASP A 26 9.43 -13.63 9.98
N MET A 27 8.27 -13.69 10.61
CA MET A 27 6.98 -13.91 9.93
C MET A 27 6.42 -12.64 9.27
N ALA A 28 7.19 -11.54 9.22
CA ALA A 28 6.79 -10.25 8.67
C ALA A 28 5.49 -9.70 9.28
N LEU A 29 5.35 -9.77 10.61
CA LEU A 29 4.14 -9.38 11.34
C LEU A 29 3.74 -7.90 11.14
N ASP A 30 4.70 -7.04 10.80
CA ASP A 30 4.48 -5.62 10.51
C ASP A 30 4.12 -5.35 9.04
N SER A 31 3.96 -6.41 8.23
CA SER A 31 3.68 -6.27 6.80
C SER A 31 2.19 -6.22 6.50
N PHE A 32 1.84 -5.58 5.38
CA PHE A 32 0.48 -5.64 4.81
C PHE A 32 0.40 -6.78 3.79
N ASP A 33 -0.21 -7.91 4.17
CA ASP A 33 -0.18 -9.19 3.45
C ASP A 33 -1.57 -9.71 3.02
N ASP A 34 -2.52 -8.80 2.80
CA ASP A 34 -3.91 -9.14 2.45
C ASP A 34 -3.99 -10.00 1.18
N GLN A 35 -4.68 -11.13 1.29
CA GLN A 35 -4.97 -12.06 0.18
C GLN A 35 -6.34 -11.83 -0.44
N TYR A 36 -7.14 -10.92 0.13
CA TYR A 36 -8.49 -10.55 -0.28
C TYR A 36 -9.46 -11.75 -0.37
N GLN A 37 -9.30 -12.74 0.51
CA GLN A 37 -10.14 -13.93 0.53
C GLN A 37 -11.60 -13.56 0.87
N GLY A 38 -12.54 -13.93 0.00
CA GLY A 38 -13.97 -13.67 0.19
C GLY A 38 -14.42 -12.23 -0.09
N CYS A 39 -13.51 -11.26 -0.28
CA CYS A 39 -13.85 -9.85 -0.50
C CYS A 39 -13.46 -9.29 -1.87
N GLY A 40 -12.87 -10.11 -2.77
CA GLY A 40 -12.41 -9.69 -4.10
C GLY A 40 -13.42 -8.86 -4.92
N PRO A 41 -14.70 -9.26 -5.05
CA PRO A 41 -15.69 -8.46 -5.76
C PRO A 41 -15.93 -7.08 -5.13
N ALA A 42 -16.03 -7.00 -3.81
CA ALA A 42 -16.20 -5.73 -3.09
C ALA A 42 -14.98 -4.82 -3.24
N MET A 43 -13.77 -5.39 -3.18
CA MET A 43 -12.53 -4.64 -3.42
C MET A 43 -12.43 -4.12 -4.84
N LYS A 44 -12.91 -4.88 -5.83
CA LYS A 44 -12.98 -4.42 -7.22
C LYS A 44 -13.92 -3.23 -7.37
N GLU A 45 -15.05 -3.22 -6.67
CA GLU A 45 -15.99 -2.09 -6.65
C GLU A 45 -15.40 -0.86 -5.95
N ALA A 46 -14.64 -1.05 -4.87
CA ALA A 46 -13.99 0.04 -4.12
C ALA A 46 -12.78 0.65 -4.85
N LEU A 47 -12.14 -0.11 -5.76
CA LEU A 47 -10.87 0.26 -6.39
C LEU A 47 -10.84 1.66 -7.02
N PRO A 48 -11.87 2.14 -7.76
CA PRO A 48 -11.83 3.49 -8.35
C PRO A 48 -11.80 4.62 -7.30
N ALA A 49 -12.45 4.44 -6.15
CA ALA A 49 -12.41 5.43 -5.07
C ALA A 49 -11.05 5.43 -4.37
N LEU A 50 -10.51 4.23 -4.10
CA LEU A 50 -9.18 4.05 -3.50
C LEU A 50 -8.08 4.64 -4.40
N HIS A 51 -8.11 4.36 -5.71
CA HIS A 51 -7.17 4.93 -6.68
C HIS A 51 -7.21 6.46 -6.68
N ARG A 52 -8.40 7.08 -6.66
CA ARG A 52 -8.53 8.55 -6.61
C ARG A 52 -7.95 9.13 -5.32
N SER A 53 -8.32 8.57 -4.16
CA SER A 53 -7.77 8.99 -2.87
C SER A 53 -6.25 8.87 -2.87
N GLU A 54 -5.72 7.78 -3.40
CA GLU A 54 -4.29 7.51 -3.31
C GLU A 54 -3.47 8.35 -4.29
N PHE A 55 -4.01 8.69 -5.46
CA PHE A 55 -3.35 9.69 -6.31
C PHE A 55 -3.31 11.08 -5.68
N GLN A 56 -4.31 11.46 -4.89
CA GLN A 56 -4.32 12.75 -4.20
C GLN A 56 -3.30 12.78 -3.05
N LYS A 57 -3.19 11.70 -2.29
CA LYS A 57 -2.33 11.62 -1.10
C LYS A 57 -0.88 11.24 -1.42
N ASN A 58 -0.65 10.57 -2.54
CA ASN A 58 0.63 10.00 -2.90
C ASN A 58 1.04 10.41 -4.33
N PRO A 59 1.60 11.62 -4.49
CA PRO A 59 2.04 12.13 -5.80
C PRO A 59 3.09 11.24 -6.48
N ARG A 60 3.90 10.54 -5.68
CA ARG A 60 4.90 9.58 -6.17
C ARG A 60 4.21 8.41 -6.87
N PHE A 61 3.20 7.82 -6.23
CA PHE A 61 2.40 6.76 -6.82
C PHE A 61 1.68 7.24 -8.09
N ALA A 62 1.03 8.41 -8.05
CA ALA A 62 0.35 8.99 -9.22
C ALA A 62 1.26 9.16 -10.44
N LYS A 63 2.50 9.65 -10.22
CA LYS A 63 3.50 9.80 -11.28
C LYS A 63 3.89 8.46 -11.89
N TYR A 64 4.22 7.47 -11.07
CA TYR A 64 4.68 6.17 -11.58
C TYR A 64 3.55 5.34 -12.18
N TRP A 65 2.33 5.47 -11.66
CA TRP A 65 1.15 4.86 -12.26
C TRP A 65 0.90 5.41 -13.67
N SER A 66 0.91 6.73 -13.84
CA SER A 66 0.76 7.37 -15.15
C SER A 66 1.81 6.92 -16.15
N ALA A 67 3.07 6.77 -15.71
CA ALA A 67 4.14 6.22 -16.54
C ALA A 67 3.87 4.76 -16.93
N ALA A 68 3.41 3.93 -15.99
CA ALA A 68 3.07 2.53 -16.24
C ALA A 68 1.92 2.38 -17.23
N VAL A 69 0.90 3.25 -17.16
CA VAL A 69 -0.20 3.31 -18.13
C VAL A 69 0.32 3.59 -19.53
N ALA A 70 1.14 4.62 -19.71
CA ALA A 70 1.71 4.97 -21.02
C ALA A 70 2.56 3.83 -21.59
N GLU A 71 3.36 3.20 -20.74
CA GLU A 71 4.21 2.06 -21.09
C GLU A 71 3.43 0.78 -21.43
N TRP A 72 2.32 0.53 -20.74
CA TRP A 72 1.38 -0.55 -21.07
C TRP A 72 0.66 -0.28 -22.40
N GLN A 73 0.22 0.95 -22.64
CA GLN A 73 -0.44 1.36 -23.89
C GLN A 73 0.49 1.20 -25.11
N LYS A 74 1.78 1.54 -24.97
CA LYS A 74 2.79 1.33 -26.03
C LYS A 74 2.92 -0.14 -26.44
N LEU A 75 2.63 -1.08 -25.56
CA LEU A 75 2.64 -2.53 -25.85
C LEU A 75 1.34 -3.03 -26.48
N GLY A 76 0.41 -2.14 -26.85
CA GLY A 76 -0.89 -2.53 -27.38
C GLY A 76 -1.93 -2.88 -26.31
N SER A 77 -1.70 -2.44 -25.07
CA SER A 77 -2.63 -2.63 -23.95
C SER A 77 -2.98 -4.11 -23.66
N PRO A 78 -1.99 -5.02 -23.56
CA PRO A 78 -2.26 -6.43 -23.34
C PRO A 78 -2.91 -6.65 -21.98
N VAL A 79 -3.96 -7.48 -21.94
CA VAL A 79 -4.64 -7.88 -20.70
C VAL A 79 -4.51 -9.37 -20.44
N SER A 80 -4.49 -10.23 -21.46
CA SER A 80 -4.31 -11.68 -21.27
C SER A 80 -2.93 -12.01 -20.68
N PRO A 81 -2.82 -12.92 -19.67
CA PRO A 81 -3.87 -13.78 -19.10
C PRO A 81 -4.60 -13.19 -17.87
N LEU A 82 -4.51 -11.88 -17.63
CA LEU A 82 -5.08 -11.18 -16.48
C LEU A 82 -6.57 -10.87 -16.69
N SER A 83 -7.24 -10.48 -15.60
CA SER A 83 -8.69 -10.20 -15.57
C SER A 83 -9.04 -8.73 -15.82
N SER A 84 -8.07 -7.82 -15.86
CA SER A 84 -8.32 -6.39 -16.08
C SER A 84 -7.06 -5.61 -16.50
N SER A 85 -7.27 -4.43 -17.09
CA SER A 85 -6.20 -3.45 -17.32
C SER A 85 -5.52 -3.00 -16.03
N ASP A 86 -6.27 -2.84 -14.93
CA ASP A 86 -5.71 -2.41 -13.64
C ASP A 86 -4.65 -3.39 -13.13
N GLN A 87 -4.87 -4.70 -13.28
CA GLN A 87 -3.86 -5.72 -12.96
C GLN A 87 -2.63 -5.61 -13.86
N ALA A 88 -2.83 -5.42 -15.17
CA ALA A 88 -1.73 -5.28 -16.12
C ALA A 88 -0.87 -4.05 -15.83
N ILE A 89 -1.53 -2.91 -15.55
CA ILE A 89 -0.88 -1.64 -15.21
C ILE A 89 -0.18 -1.76 -13.86
N ALA A 90 -0.79 -2.39 -12.85
CA ALA A 90 -0.17 -2.58 -11.54
C ALA A 90 1.12 -3.39 -11.63
N ILE A 91 1.12 -4.49 -12.39
CA ILE A 91 2.34 -5.28 -12.65
C ILE A 91 3.39 -4.42 -13.36
N ARG A 92 3.01 -3.66 -14.40
CA ARG A 92 3.93 -2.76 -15.11
C ARG A 92 4.50 -1.70 -14.16
N ALA A 93 3.68 -1.14 -13.28
CA ALA A 93 4.08 -0.17 -12.28
C ALA A 93 5.08 -0.79 -11.30
N TYR A 94 4.80 -1.99 -10.78
CA TYR A 94 5.67 -2.69 -9.85
C TYR A 94 7.05 -3.00 -10.44
N THR A 95 7.13 -3.35 -11.74
CA THR A 95 8.43 -3.59 -12.38
C THR A 95 9.32 -2.34 -12.51
N SER A 96 8.78 -1.14 -12.24
CA SER A 96 9.58 0.09 -12.19
C SER A 96 10.49 0.10 -10.96
N ILE A 97 11.79 0.33 -11.18
CA ILE A 97 12.79 0.32 -10.09
C ILE A 97 12.48 1.31 -8.96
N LEU A 98 11.89 2.44 -9.31
CA LEU A 98 11.62 3.50 -8.34
C LEU A 98 10.33 3.28 -7.56
N LEU A 99 9.37 2.54 -8.11
CA LEU A 99 8.10 2.28 -7.44
C LEU A 99 8.18 1.08 -6.50
N HIS A 100 8.78 -0.06 -6.90
CA HIS A 100 8.81 -1.22 -5.99
C HIS A 100 9.63 -0.97 -4.74
N VAL A 101 10.73 -0.21 -4.80
CA VAL A 101 11.53 0.09 -3.60
C VAL A 101 10.68 0.88 -2.59
N TYR A 102 9.99 1.90 -3.06
CA TYR A 102 9.08 2.69 -2.23
C TYR A 102 7.89 1.87 -1.72
N PHE A 103 7.25 1.11 -2.60
CA PHE A 103 6.09 0.28 -2.28
C PHE A 103 6.44 -0.81 -1.27
N ASN A 104 7.54 -1.54 -1.48
CA ASN A 104 7.99 -2.61 -0.57
C ASN A 104 8.40 -2.05 0.78
N ASP A 105 8.95 -0.83 0.84
CA ASP A 105 9.24 -0.18 2.12
C ASP A 105 7.96 0.12 2.91
N LYS A 106 6.92 0.63 2.23
CA LYS A 106 5.61 0.85 2.84
C LYS A 106 4.99 -0.46 3.27
N VAL A 107 4.84 -1.45 2.39
CA VAL A 107 4.21 -2.74 2.69
C VAL A 107 4.92 -3.48 3.83
N ARG A 108 6.24 -3.37 3.97
CA ARG A 108 7.02 -4.06 5.03
C ARG A 108 6.86 -3.47 6.43
N THR A 109 6.48 -2.20 6.53
CA THR A 109 6.44 -1.46 7.81
C THR A 109 5.05 -0.92 8.12
N LEU A 110 4.06 -1.38 7.35
CA LEU A 110 2.68 -1.02 7.53
C LEU A 110 2.10 -1.77 8.73
N LEU A 111 2.38 -1.24 9.94
CA LEU A 111 1.51 -1.38 11.12
C LEU A 111 0.12 -0.73 10.92
N TRP A 112 -0.28 -0.46 9.68
CA TRP A 112 -1.64 -0.07 9.29
C TRP A 112 -2.38 -1.26 8.65
N GLY A 113 -2.05 -2.48 9.05
CA GLY A 113 -2.86 -3.70 8.85
C GLY A 113 -4.23 -3.69 9.56
N GLN A 114 -4.81 -2.50 9.76
CA GLN A 114 -6.24 -2.32 10.02
C GLN A 114 -6.91 -1.44 8.95
N ALA A 115 -6.22 -0.64 8.15
CA ALA A 115 -6.89 0.40 7.34
C ALA A 115 -7.35 -0.01 5.93
N LEU A 116 -7.24 -1.28 5.53
CA LEU A 116 -7.84 -1.77 4.27
C LEU A 116 -8.88 -2.88 4.46
N CYS A 117 -9.16 -3.26 5.71
CA CYS A 117 -10.38 -3.96 6.10
C CYS A 117 -11.17 -3.24 7.23
N ALA A 118 -10.61 -2.22 7.90
CA ALA A 118 -11.34 -1.34 8.85
C ALA A 118 -11.71 -0.01 8.18
N GLY A 119 -12.59 -0.10 7.19
CA GLY A 119 -13.13 1.01 6.42
C GLY A 119 -14.61 0.77 6.02
N CYS A 120 -15.58 0.44 6.88
CA CYS A 120 -15.87 1.06 8.19
C CYS A 120 -15.04 2.31 8.45
N TRP A 121 -15.33 3.34 7.64
CA TRP A 121 -14.58 4.57 7.54
C TRP A 121 -14.30 5.21 8.91
N TRP A 122 -13.09 5.76 9.06
CA TRP A 122 -12.93 7.03 9.75
C TRP A 122 -13.58 8.14 8.89
N VAL A 123 -14.90 8.33 9.01
CA VAL A 123 -15.50 9.67 8.77
C VAL A 123 -15.41 10.41 10.10
N GLY A 124 -14.25 11.00 10.37
CA GLY A 124 -14.09 11.99 11.43
C GLY A 124 -13.95 13.37 10.81
N HIS A 125 -15.05 14.01 10.44
CA HIS A 125 -15.07 15.48 10.55
C HIS A 125 -15.16 15.80 12.05
N PRO A 126 -14.47 16.85 12.55
CA PRO A 126 -14.73 17.32 13.90
C PRO A 126 -16.20 17.73 13.99
N MET A 127 -16.94 17.04 14.84
CA MET A 127 -18.34 17.29 15.13
C MET A 127 -18.42 18.70 15.74
N ALA A 128 -18.98 19.66 14.99
CA ALA A 128 -19.39 20.93 15.57
C ALA A 128 -20.44 20.64 16.67
N PRO A 129 -20.42 21.35 17.82
CA PRO A 129 -21.40 21.14 18.88
C PRO A 129 -22.82 21.43 18.34
N PRO A 130 -23.83 20.65 18.77
CA PRO A 130 -25.20 20.84 18.28
C PRO A 130 -25.75 22.20 18.70
N ASP A 131 -26.33 22.91 17.73
CA ASP A 131 -27.06 24.16 17.92
C ASP A 131 -28.38 23.86 18.66
N PRO A 132 -28.66 24.44 19.84
CA PRO A 132 -29.76 24.01 20.71
C PRO A 132 -31.18 24.38 20.23
N LEU A 133 -31.38 24.83 18.98
CA LEU A 133 -32.64 25.49 18.59
C LEU A 133 -33.34 25.02 17.30
N SER A 134 -33.02 23.85 16.70
CA SER A 134 -33.76 23.39 15.50
C SER A 134 -34.52 22.07 15.68
N HIS A 135 -35.85 22.17 15.66
CA HIS A 135 -36.85 21.08 15.56
C HIS A 135 -36.91 20.46 14.13
N PRO A 136 -37.59 19.31 13.93
CA PRO A 136 -37.12 18.24 13.06
C PRO A 136 -37.53 18.44 11.60
N VAL A 137 -36.57 18.36 10.68
CA VAL A 137 -36.84 18.11 9.26
C VAL A 137 -36.48 16.67 8.96
N THR A 138 -37.49 15.92 8.56
CA THR A 138 -37.45 14.54 8.09
C THR A 138 -36.48 14.40 6.92
N LEU A 139 -35.28 13.90 7.18
CA LEU A 139 -34.35 13.44 6.16
C LEU A 139 -34.51 11.92 6.02
N TYR A 140 -34.95 11.49 4.83
CA TYR A 140 -34.91 10.11 4.38
C TYR A 140 -33.54 9.49 4.71
N PRO A 141 -33.47 8.32 5.37
CA PRO A 141 -32.21 7.62 5.47
C PRO A 141 -31.88 7.06 4.08
N MET A 142 -30.90 7.66 3.41
CA MET A 142 -30.14 6.92 2.42
C MET A 142 -29.60 5.68 3.12
N ALA A 143 -30.00 4.52 2.62
CA ALA A 143 -29.65 3.23 3.17
C ALA A 143 -28.14 3.14 3.43
N PRO A 144 -27.69 2.80 4.64
CA PRO A 144 -26.31 2.40 4.83
C PRO A 144 -26.13 1.11 4.02
N ILE A 145 -25.18 1.08 3.08
CA ILE A 145 -24.59 -0.18 2.64
C ILE A 145 -23.83 -0.70 3.85
N SER A 146 -24.59 -1.38 4.70
CA SER A 146 -24.09 -2.11 5.83
C SER A 146 -23.19 -3.19 5.27
N CYS A 147 -21.89 -3.08 5.48
CA CYS A 147 -21.04 -4.26 5.58
C CYS A 147 -21.53 -5.01 6.82
N VAL A 148 -22.64 -5.74 6.70
CA VAL A 148 -22.90 -6.86 7.59
C VAL A 148 -21.80 -7.85 7.25
N ALA A 149 -20.74 -7.90 8.05
CA ALA A 149 -19.89 -9.06 8.10
C ALA A 149 -20.70 -10.16 8.77
N PRO A 150 -21.14 -11.25 8.09
CA PRO A 150 -21.41 -12.47 8.81
C PRO A 150 -20.06 -13.15 8.98
N SER A 151 -19.52 -13.00 10.18
CA SER A 151 -18.43 -13.79 10.75
C SER A 151 -17.02 -13.22 10.57
N PRO A 152 -16.17 -13.40 11.58
CA PRO A 152 -14.91 -12.69 11.69
C PRO A 152 -13.92 -13.27 10.69
N CYS A 153 -13.05 -12.43 10.14
CA CYS A 153 -11.77 -12.87 9.60
C CYS A 153 -10.93 -13.43 10.77
N TYR A 154 -11.34 -14.56 11.35
CA TYR A 154 -10.50 -15.35 12.24
C TYR A 154 -9.56 -16.16 11.35
N GLY A 155 -8.33 -15.68 11.23
CA GLY A 155 -7.21 -16.60 11.15
C GLY A 155 -7.14 -17.34 12.49
N HIS A 156 -7.31 -18.65 12.45
CA HIS A 156 -6.93 -19.55 13.54
C HIS A 156 -5.60 -20.24 13.18
N PRO A 157 -4.81 -20.62 14.18
CA PRO A 157 -3.33 -20.68 14.16
C PRO A 157 -2.72 -21.70 13.20
#